data_AF-K5URH9-F1
#
_entry.id   AF-K5URH9-F1
#
_cell.length_a   1.000
_cell.length_b   1.000
_cell.length_c   1.000
_cell.angle_alpha   90.00
_cell.angle_beta   90.00
_cell.angle_gamma   90.00
#
_symmetry.space_group_name_H-M   'P 1'
#
loop_
_entity.id
_entity.type
_entity.pdbx_description
1 polymer ?
#
loop_
_entity_poly.entity_id
_entity_poly.type
_entity_poly.pdbx_seq_one_letter_code
_entity_poly.pdbx_strand_id
1 'polypeptide(L)'
;MVNWESPEVVGVCLQITGKLNLYFGGIFTWYFITTFRHVEWQLLIRKLKWKWSYVYYLGARYFLLLQIPLHEVMQPVIIVVLAITAFVVAIFASGNLLFRV
;
A
#
# COMPACT_ATOMS: atom_id res chain seq x y z
N MET A 1 -23.97 -14.29 -19.52
CA MET A 1 -22.65 -13.94 -18.94
C MET A 1 -22.55 -12.43 -18.90
N VAL A 2 -21.98 -11.86 -17.84
CA VAL A 2 -21.76 -10.41 -17.74
C VAL A 2 -20.72 -9.99 -18.78
N ASN A 3 -20.98 -8.91 -19.52
CA ASN A 3 -20.00 -8.35 -20.45
C ASN A 3 -19.05 -7.41 -19.69
N TRP A 4 -17.89 -7.93 -19.30
CA TRP A 4 -16.86 -7.20 -18.56
C TRP A 4 -16.21 -6.06 -19.34
N GLU A 5 -16.34 -6.06 -20.67
CA GLU A 5 -15.80 -5.00 -21.54
C GLU A 5 -16.78 -3.84 -21.73
N SER A 6 -18.02 -3.99 -21.27
CA SER A 6 -19.00 -2.92 -21.42
C SER A 6 -18.61 -1.68 -20.59
N PRO A 7 -18.68 -0.47 -21.17
CA PRO A 7 -18.23 0.74 -20.49
C PRO A 7 -19.06 1.04 -19.24
N GLU A 8 -20.31 0.59 -19.20
CA GLU A 8 -21.20 0.73 -18.04
C GLU A 8 -20.71 -0.09 -16.84
N VAL A 9 -20.33 -1.36 -17.06
CA VAL A 9 -19.79 -2.23 -16.00
C VAL A 9 -18.48 -1.68 -15.49
N VAL A 10 -17.58 -1.23 -16.38
CA VAL A 10 -16.30 -0.61 -16.00
C VAL A 10 -16.52 0.66 -15.18
N GLY A 11 -17.47 1.51 -15.58
CA GLY A 11 -17.79 2.74 -14.85
C GLY A 11 -18.30 2.47 -13.43
N VAL A 12 -19.22 1.52 -13.27
CA VAL A 12 -19.72 1.11 -11.94
C VAL A 12 -18.61 0.51 -11.09
N CYS A 13 -17.77 -0.35 -11.65
CA CYS A 13 -16.63 -0.93 -10.94
C CYS A 13 -15.67 0.16 -10.44
N LEU A 14 -15.31 1.14 -11.27
CA LEU A 14 -14.43 2.25 -10.87
C LEU A 14 -15.03 3.08 -9.74
N GLN A 15 -16.34 3.37 -9.78
CA GLN A 15 -17.02 4.10 -8.70
C GLN A 15 -17.00 3.34 -7.37
N ILE A 16 -17.24 2.03 -7.42
CA ILE A 16 -17.20 1.16 -6.23
C ILE A 16 -15.76 1.10 -5.70
N THR A 17 -14.78 0.90 -6.57
CA THR A 17 -13.35 0.88 -6.20
C THR A 17 -12.92 2.19 -5.55
N GLY A 18 -13.37 3.34 -6.05
CA GLY A 18 -13.09 4.64 -5.43
C GLY A 18 -13.60 4.73 -3.98
N LYS A 19 -14.84 4.31 -3.74
CA LYS A 19 -15.45 4.28 -2.40
C LYS A 19 -14.72 3.33 -1.44
N LEU A 20 -14.39 2.14 -1.93
CA LEU A 20 -13.65 1.15 -1.15
C LEU A 20 -12.24 1.63 -0.82
N ASN A 21 -11.54 2.24 -1.79
CA ASN A 21 -10.20 2.80 -1.57
C ASN A 21 -10.21 3.89 -0.52
N LEU A 22 -11.21 4.78 -0.52
CA LEU A 22 -11.36 5.80 0.52
C LEU A 22 -11.56 5.16 1.91
N TYR A 23 -12.45 4.18 2.01
CA TYR A 23 -12.75 3.48 3.27
C TYR A 23 -11.54 2.72 3.81
N PHE A 24 -10.93 1.85 2.99
CA PHE A 24 -9.75 1.08 3.37
C PHE A 24 -8.53 1.97 3.59
N GLY A 25 -8.41 3.07 2.83
CA GLY A 25 -7.38 4.07 3.04
C GLY A 25 -7.49 4.75 4.41
N GLY A 26 -8.71 5.04 4.85
CA GLY A 26 -8.98 5.52 6.21
C GLY A 26 -8.57 4.52 7.30
N ILE A 27 -8.96 3.25 7.15
CA ILE A 27 -8.57 2.16 8.07
C ILE A 27 -7.05 2.01 8.11
N PHE A 28 -6.39 2.00 6.95
CA PHE A 28 -4.95 1.88 6.84
C PHE A 28 -4.23 3.06 7.51
N THR A 29 -4.71 4.28 7.26
CA THR A 29 -4.16 5.50 7.88
C THR A 29 -4.30 5.46 9.40
N TRP A 30 -5.46 5.04 9.91
CA TRP A 30 -5.68 4.86 11.34
C TRP A 30 -4.73 3.81 11.94
N TYR A 31 -4.57 2.66 11.27
CA TYR A 31 -3.62 1.63 11.67
C TYR A 31 -2.17 2.13 11.65
N PHE A 32 -1.82 2.97 10.67
CA PHE A 32 -0.51 3.60 10.60
C PHE A 32 -0.27 4.53 11.79
N ILE A 33 -1.22 5.42 12.12
CA ILE A 33 -1.12 6.35 13.26
C ILE A 33 -0.96 5.59 14.58
N THR A 34 -1.79 4.57 14.81
CA THR A 34 -1.75 3.78 16.05
C THR A 34 -0.44 3.00 16.21
N THR A 35 0.15 2.52 15.11
CA THR A 35 1.44 1.80 15.13
C THR A 35 2.66 2.72 15.04
N PHE A 36 2.46 4.01 14.76
CA PHE A 36 3.55 4.97 14.52
C PHE A 36 4.51 5.07 15.70
N ARG A 37 3.99 5.28 16.91
CA ARG A 37 4.83 5.46 18.12
C ARG A 37 5.61 4.19 18.50
N HIS A 38 5.02 3.03 18.28
CA HIS A 38 5.55 1.76 18.78
C HIS A 38 6.49 1.07 17.79
N VAL A 39 6.25 1.21 16.49
CA VAL A 39 7.00 0.50 15.44
C VAL A 39 7.83 1.50 14.62
N GLU A 40 7.16 2.41 13.92
CA GLU A 40 7.79 3.33 12.95
C GLU A 40 8.83 4.22 13.63
N TRP A 41 8.45 4.85 14.75
CA TRP A 41 9.32 5.74 15.51
C TRP A 41 10.51 5.01 16.13
N GLN A 42 10.32 3.77 16.59
CA GLN A 42 11.41 2.98 17.14
C GLN A 42 12.39 2.48 16.07
N LEU A 43 11.89 2.21 14.86
CA LEU A 43 12.73 1.91 13.69
C LEU A 43 13.55 3.13 13.27
N LEU A 44 12.94 4.32 13.23
CA LEU A 44 13.62 5.58 12.88
C LEU A 44 14.73 5.94 13.88
N ILE A 45 14.48 5.78 15.18
CA ILE A 45 15.49 6.04 16.23
C ILE A 45 16.47 4.86 16.37
N ARG A 46 16.39 3.82 15.51
CA ARG A 46 17.25 2.62 15.55
C ARG A 46 17.25 1.90 16.91
N LYS A 47 16.17 2.01 17.68
CA LYS A 47 16.01 1.26 18.94
C LYS A 47 15.72 -0.22 18.71
N LEU A 48 15.27 -0.58 17.50
CA LEU A 48 15.18 -1.96 17.02
C LEU A 48 16.46 -2.38 16.29
N LYS A 49 16.87 -3.65 16.48
CA LYS A 49 17.98 -4.26 15.74
C LYS A 49 17.73 -4.14 14.25
N TRP A 50 18.55 -3.36 13.56
CA TRP A 50 18.39 -3.07 12.13
C TRP A 50 18.37 -4.37 11.30
N LYS A 51 17.34 -4.53 10.47
CA LYS A 51 17.21 -5.62 9.50
C LYS A 51 16.76 -5.02 8.18
N TRP A 52 17.32 -5.51 7.07
CA TRP A 52 16.95 -5.07 5.73
C TRP A 52 15.45 -5.24 5.42
N SER A 53 14.80 -6.23 6.03
CA SER A 53 13.34 -6.42 5.96
C SER A 53 12.54 -5.18 6.39
N TYR A 54 13.06 -4.36 7.30
CA TYR A 54 12.38 -3.15 7.76
C TYR A 54 12.39 -2.04 6.73
N VAL A 55 13.39 -1.97 5.84
CA VAL A 55 13.41 -0.98 4.76
C VAL A 55 12.27 -1.26 3.78
N TYR A 56 12.07 -2.53 3.41
CA TYR A 56 10.96 -2.93 2.55
C TYR A 56 9.60 -2.71 3.23
N TYR A 57 9.49 -3.02 4.53
CA TYR A 57 8.28 -2.77 5.30
C TYR A 57 7.90 -1.28 5.36
N LEU A 58 8.85 -0.42 5.75
CA LEU A 58 8.64 1.02 5.80
C LEU A 58 8.30 1.55 4.40
N GLY A 59 9.11 1.14 3.40
CA GLY A 59 8.90 1.49 2.00
C GLY A 59 7.47 1.22 1.56
N ALA A 60 7.00 -0.02 1.65
CA ALA A 60 5.64 -0.40 1.25
C ALA A 60 4.55 0.37 2.00
N ARG A 61 4.73 0.62 3.31
CA ARG A 61 3.76 1.37 4.12
C ARG A 61 3.61 2.81 3.70
N TYR A 62 4.71 3.55 3.56
CA TYR A 62 4.68 4.94 3.12
C TYR A 62 4.14 5.06 1.69
N PHE A 63 4.44 4.07 0.86
CA PHE A 63 3.94 3.99 -0.51
C PHE A 63 2.43 3.84 -0.59
N LEU A 64 1.86 2.92 0.19
CA LEU A 64 0.41 2.73 0.31
C LEU A 64 -0.27 4.00 0.82
N LEU A 65 0.36 4.70 1.77
CA LEU A 65 -0.15 5.96 2.31
C LEU A 65 -0.19 7.07 1.24
N LEU A 66 0.81 7.11 0.34
CA LEU A 66 0.88 8.08 -0.76
C LEU A 66 -0.10 7.75 -1.90
N GLN A 67 -0.38 6.47 -2.15
CA GLN A 67 -1.25 6.04 -3.25
C GLN A 67 -2.71 6.47 -3.06
N ILE A 68 -3.19 6.53 -1.82
CA ILE A 68 -4.59 6.85 -1.49
C ILE A 68 -4.98 8.28 -1.93
N PRO A 69 -4.24 9.35 -1.57
CA PRO A 69 -4.55 10.71 -2.02
C PRO A 69 -4.13 11.00 -3.47
N LEU A 70 -3.12 10.31 -4.00
CA LEU A 70 -2.60 10.57 -5.37
C LEU A 70 -3.53 10.08 -6.48
N HIS A 71 -4.45 9.16 -6.20
CA HIS A 71 -5.36 8.61 -7.20
C HIS A 71 -6.24 9.69 -7.87
N GLU A 72 -6.52 10.78 -7.16
CA GLU A 72 -7.32 11.92 -7.65
C GLU A 72 -6.50 12.91 -8.51
N VAL A 73 -5.17 12.92 -8.38
CA VAL A 73 -4.31 14.00 -8.91
C VAL A 73 -3.31 13.51 -9.97
N MET A 74 -2.95 12.22 -9.97
CA MET A 74 -1.90 11.68 -10.85
C MET A 74 -2.42 10.77 -11.96
N GLN A 75 -1.76 10.87 -13.12
CA GLN A 75 -2.06 10.05 -14.31
C GLN A 75 -1.99 8.54 -14.01
N PRO A 76 -2.85 7.73 -14.64
CA PRO A 76 -3.03 6.31 -14.32
C PRO A 76 -1.76 5.48 -14.43
N VAL A 77 -0.83 5.86 -15.31
CA VAL A 77 0.46 5.17 -15.52
C VAL A 77 1.32 5.20 -14.26
N ILE A 78 1.37 6.34 -13.56
CA ILE A 78 2.24 6.46 -12.40
C ILE A 78 1.67 5.66 -11.23
N ILE A 79 0.34 5.59 -11.09
CA ILE A 79 -0.34 4.76 -10.08
C ILE A 79 -0.02 3.27 -10.29
N VAL A 80 0.00 2.79 -11.54
CA VAL A 80 0.34 1.39 -11.85
C VAL A 80 1.79 1.08 -11.49
N VAL A 81 2.74 1.96 -11.87
CA VAL A 81 4.15 1.79 -11.50
C VAL A 81 4.31 1.78 -9.98
N LEU A 82 3.58 2.67 -9.30
CA LEU A 82 3.59 2.74 -7.85
C LEU A 82 3.02 1.43 -7.23
N ALA A 83 1.86 0.96 -7.66
CA ALA A 83 1.26 -0.26 -7.13
C ALA A 83 2.16 -1.50 -7.36
N ILE A 84 2.78 -1.61 -8.53
CA ILE A 84 3.71 -2.71 -8.86
C ILE A 84 4.93 -2.66 -7.95
N THR A 85 5.53 -1.48 -7.74
CA THR A 85 6.70 -1.35 -6.85
C THR A 85 6.34 -1.67 -5.41
N ALA A 86 5.19 -1.22 -4.90
CA ALA A 86 4.71 -1.59 -3.57
C ALA A 86 4.48 -3.11 -3.42
N PHE A 87 3.90 -3.75 -4.45
CA PHE A 87 3.64 -5.19 -4.45
C PHE A 87 4.93 -6.01 -4.47
N VAL A 88 5.89 -5.62 -5.31
CA VAL A 88 7.22 -6.25 -5.39
C VAL A 88 7.94 -6.11 -4.05
N VAL A 89 7.93 -4.92 -3.45
CA VAL A 89 8.53 -4.67 -2.13
C VAL A 89 7.86 -5.53 -1.05
N ALA A 90 6.54 -5.72 -1.10
CA ALA A 90 5.81 -6.58 -0.17
C ALA A 90 6.18 -8.07 -0.33
N ILE A 91 6.35 -8.56 -1.56
CA ILE A 91 6.81 -9.94 -1.83
C ILE A 91 8.24 -10.16 -1.32
N PHE A 92 9.15 -9.20 -1.54
CA PHE A 92 10.51 -9.33 -1.02
C PHE A 92 10.56 -9.24 0.51
N ALA A 93 9.69 -8.43 1.13
CA ALA A 93 9.54 -8.37 2.57
C ALA A 93 9.02 -9.70 3.16
N SER A 94 8.06 -10.35 2.50
CA SER A 94 7.49 -11.63 2.95
C SER A 94 8.42 -12.82 2.66
N GLY A 95 9.15 -12.81 1.55
CA GLY A 95 10.18 -13.81 1.24
C GLY A 95 11.30 -13.84 2.29
N ASN A 96 11.77 -12.67 2.74
CA ASN A 96 12.80 -12.59 3.80
C ASN A 96 12.30 -13.08 5.18
N LEU A 97 10.98 -13.17 5.38
CA LEU A 97 10.35 -13.77 6.56
C LEU A 97 10.26 -15.31 6.45
N LEU A 98 10.07 -15.85 5.25
CA LEU A 98 9.94 -17.30 5.01
C LEU A 98 11.29 -18.03 4.96
N PHE A 99 12.35 -17.40 4.45
CA PHE A 99 13.69 -18.04 4.33
C PHE A 99 14.57 -17.94 5.58
N ARG A 100 14.05 -17.41 6.70
CA ARG A 100 14.78 -17.27 7.99
C ARG A 100 14.15 -18.04 9.16
N VAL A 101 13.27 -19.01 8.87
CA VAL A 101 12.84 -20.03 9.84
C VAL A 101 13.79 -21.21 9.79
#